data_AF-A0A523AVP5-F1
#
_entry.id   AF-A0A523AVP5-F1
#
_cell.length_a   1.000
_cell.length_b   1.000
_cell.length_c   1.000
_cell.angle_alpha   90.00
_cell.angle_beta   90.00
_cell.angle_gamma   90.00
#
_symmetry.space_group_name_H-M   'P 1'
#
loop_
_entity.id
_entity.type
_entity.pdbx_description
1 polymer ?
#
loop_
_entity_poly.entity_id
_entity_poly.type
_entity_poly.pdbx_seq_one_letter_code
_entity_poly.pdbx_strand_id
1 'polypeptide(L)'
;MAGGREVWRAVLRWGGAVEVGSFEELLDQVVAFTFLPPCRGRRVAVLGGGGGKSVLSADLWEEEGFELPDLSPSLRERLRERCPGEWDWVGNPVDFSILQERPVMPQEWLELMEESGDFDFFVFNLTEDDPLPEEVWRFWMEEQVNGLLRFKKRGKPLLAVVPSAGLDPREMSKWRWGAIGEIRRRLVEAGVPVFPSVERAARALRRFVDYWERRPAAPSPSCS
;
A
#
# COMPACT_ATOMS: atom_id res chain seq x y z
N MET A 1 -36.98 -18.29 -4.45
CA MET A 1 -35.79 -18.72 -3.68
C MET A 1 -34.90 -17.50 -3.38
N ALA A 2 -35.19 -16.77 -2.31
CA ALA A 2 -34.39 -15.60 -1.87
C ALA A 2 -33.73 -15.84 -0.49
N GLY A 3 -34.38 -16.61 0.39
CA GLY A 3 -33.88 -16.87 1.75
C GLY A 3 -32.60 -17.73 1.84
N GLY A 4 -32.31 -18.59 0.85
CA GLY A 4 -31.13 -19.46 0.91
C GLY A 4 -29.80 -18.70 0.89
N ARG A 5 -29.71 -17.61 0.10
CA ARG A 5 -28.50 -16.77 0.05
C ARG A 5 -28.32 -15.94 1.31
N GLU A 6 -29.39 -15.35 1.82
CA GLU A 6 -29.33 -14.54 3.04
C GLU A 6 -28.96 -15.39 4.27
N VAL A 7 -29.51 -16.60 4.37
CA VAL A 7 -29.13 -17.58 5.41
C VAL A 7 -27.67 -17.99 5.25
N TRP A 8 -27.21 -18.30 4.03
CA TRP A 8 -25.80 -18.62 3.80
C TRP A 8 -24.86 -17.50 4.21
N ARG A 9 -25.16 -16.26 3.83
CA ARG A 9 -24.37 -15.10 4.24
C ARG A 9 -24.37 -14.90 5.75
N ALA A 10 -25.51 -15.12 6.41
CA ALA A 10 -25.60 -15.04 7.86
C ALA A 10 -24.71 -16.09 8.54
N VAL A 11 -24.71 -17.33 8.05
CA VAL A 11 -23.86 -18.42 8.56
C VAL A 11 -22.38 -18.10 8.34
N LEU A 12 -21.99 -17.62 7.15
CA LEU A 12 -20.61 -17.23 6.86
C LEU A 12 -20.14 -16.09 7.76
N ARG A 13 -20.97 -15.06 7.95
CA ARG A 13 -20.68 -13.96 8.87
C ARG A 13 -20.54 -14.43 10.32
N TRP A 14 -21.42 -15.34 10.76
CA TRP A 14 -21.35 -15.92 12.11
C TRP A 14 -20.07 -16.75 12.31
N GLY A 15 -19.65 -17.51 11.30
CA GLY A 15 -18.39 -18.25 11.30
C GLY A 15 -17.13 -17.38 11.14
N GLY A 16 -17.29 -16.06 11.01
CA GLY A 16 -16.18 -15.12 10.81
C GLY A 16 -15.52 -15.23 9.43
N ALA A 17 -16.19 -15.78 8.42
CA ALA A 17 -15.67 -15.83 7.06
C ALA A 17 -15.79 -14.45 6.37
N VAL A 18 -14.83 -14.14 5.49
CA VAL A 18 -14.89 -12.98 4.59
C VAL A 18 -15.53 -13.40 3.27
N GLU A 19 -16.67 -12.80 2.94
CA GLU A 19 -17.37 -13.02 1.68
C GLU A 19 -16.74 -12.16 0.56
N VAL A 20 -16.52 -12.75 -0.60
CA VAL A 20 -15.94 -12.10 -1.79
C VAL A 20 -16.78 -12.43 -3.03
N GLY A 21 -16.79 -11.51 -4.01
CA GLY A 21 -17.62 -11.61 -5.21
C GLY A 21 -16.96 -12.32 -6.39
N SER A 22 -15.65 -12.53 -6.35
CA SER A 22 -14.89 -13.15 -7.44
C SER A 22 -13.69 -13.95 -6.93
N PHE A 23 -13.12 -14.78 -7.80
CA PHE A 23 -11.88 -15.49 -7.51
C PHE A 23 -10.69 -14.54 -7.32
N GLU A 24 -10.66 -13.43 -8.05
CA GLU A 24 -9.62 -12.40 -7.89
C GLU A 24 -9.67 -11.76 -6.51
N GLU A 25 -10.88 -11.42 -6.04
CA GLU A 25 -11.07 -10.88 -4.70
C GLU A 25 -10.71 -11.92 -3.62
N LEU A 26 -10.92 -13.22 -3.87
CA LEU A 26 -10.46 -14.28 -2.97
C LEU A 26 -8.93 -14.30 -2.86
N LEU A 27 -8.22 -14.22 -3.98
CA LEU A 27 -6.75 -14.15 -3.98
C LEU A 27 -6.23 -12.92 -3.25
N ASP A 28 -6.87 -11.77 -3.45
CA ASP A 28 -6.51 -10.53 -2.76
C ASP A 28 -6.68 -10.66 -1.23
N GLN A 29 -7.75 -11.31 -0.77
CA GLN A 29 -7.91 -11.61 0.66
C GLN A 29 -6.82 -12.56 1.16
N VAL A 30 -6.47 -13.61 0.41
CA VAL A 30 -5.39 -14.53 0.79
C VAL A 30 -4.07 -13.76 0.95
N VAL A 31 -3.75 -12.86 0.01
CA VAL A 31 -2.56 -12.00 0.11
C VAL A 31 -2.60 -11.15 1.39
N ALA A 32 -3.71 -10.43 1.63
CA ALA A 32 -3.86 -9.58 2.81
C ALA A 32 -3.68 -10.38 4.11
N PHE A 33 -4.41 -11.49 4.28
CA PHE A 33 -4.38 -12.31 5.50
C PHE A 33 -3.07 -13.08 5.71
N THR A 34 -2.31 -13.34 4.63
CA THR A 34 -1.03 -14.06 4.74
C THR A 34 0.10 -13.13 5.20
N PHE A 35 0.12 -11.89 4.69
CA PHE A 35 1.30 -11.03 4.84
C PHE A 35 1.10 -9.84 5.78
N LEU A 36 -0.13 -9.39 6.01
CA LEU A 36 -0.40 -8.25 6.90
C LEU A 36 -0.62 -8.71 8.34
N PRO A 37 -0.04 -7.99 9.33
CA PRO A 37 -0.39 -8.20 10.72
C PRO A 37 -1.84 -7.74 10.97
N PRO A 38 -2.53 -8.29 12.00
CA PRO A 38 -3.85 -7.82 12.40
C PRO A 38 -3.86 -6.31 12.63
N CYS A 39 -4.75 -5.60 11.95
CA CYS A 39 -4.89 -4.15 12.07
C CYS A 39 -6.36 -3.75 12.00
N ARG A 40 -6.74 -2.75 12.78
CA ARG A 40 -8.11 -2.22 12.89
C ARG A 40 -8.22 -0.75 12.47
N GLY A 41 -7.09 -0.09 12.28
CA GLY A 41 -7.07 1.31 11.92
C GLY A 41 -7.38 1.52 10.44
N ARG A 42 -7.74 2.75 10.09
CA ARG A 42 -8.14 3.13 8.73
C ARG A 42 -7.31 4.30 8.18
N ARG A 43 -6.31 4.76 8.93
CA ARG A 43 -5.45 5.86 8.51
C ARG A 43 -4.34 5.33 7.61
N VAL A 44 -4.28 5.79 6.37
CA VAL A 44 -3.36 5.27 5.36
C VAL A 44 -2.35 6.34 4.99
N ALA A 45 -1.07 5.99 5.07
CA ALA A 45 0.02 6.72 4.45
C ALA A 45 0.21 6.18 3.03
N VAL A 46 0.04 7.03 2.01
CA VAL A 46 0.28 6.66 0.60
C VAL A 46 1.54 7.35 0.10
N LEU A 47 2.45 6.57 -0.49
CA LEU A 47 3.71 7.06 -1.02
C LEU A 47 3.98 6.51 -2.42
N GLY A 48 4.83 7.21 -3.17
CA GLY A 48 5.19 6.83 -4.53
C GLY A 48 4.19 7.39 -5.55
N GLY A 49 3.98 6.67 -6.64
CA GLY A 49 3.13 7.14 -7.73
C GLY A 49 3.70 8.35 -8.46
N GLY A 50 2.81 9.10 -9.12
CA GLY A 50 3.17 10.25 -9.93
C GLY A 50 1.96 11.04 -10.39
N GLY A 51 1.93 12.34 -10.09
CA GLY A 51 0.94 13.31 -10.55
C GLY A 51 -0.50 12.88 -10.26
N GLY A 52 -1.34 12.88 -11.29
CA GLY A 52 -2.76 12.53 -11.19
C GLY A 52 -3.04 11.12 -10.66
N LYS A 53 -2.11 10.17 -10.79
CA LYS A 53 -2.27 8.82 -10.22
C LYS A 53 -2.29 8.85 -8.69
N SER A 54 -1.57 9.78 -8.07
CA SER A 54 -1.54 9.93 -6.62
C SER A 54 -2.87 10.47 -6.11
N VAL A 55 -3.45 11.47 -6.80
CA VAL A 55 -4.79 11.99 -6.48
C VAL A 55 -5.86 10.90 -6.63
N LEU A 56 -5.86 10.19 -7.76
CA LEU A 56 -6.78 9.06 -7.96
C LEU A 56 -6.60 7.98 -6.90
N SER A 57 -5.35 7.71 -6.50
CA SER A 57 -5.10 6.76 -5.41
C SER A 57 -5.75 7.19 -4.11
N ALA A 58 -5.70 8.49 -3.77
CA ALA A 58 -6.35 9.03 -2.58
C ALA A 58 -7.86 8.81 -2.63
N ASP A 59 -8.50 9.21 -3.73
CA ASP A 59 -9.94 9.06 -3.94
C ASP A 59 -10.38 7.59 -3.74
N LEU A 60 -9.64 6.64 -4.32
CA LEU A 60 -9.97 5.21 -4.23
C LEU A 60 -9.84 4.63 -2.81
N TRP A 61 -8.88 5.12 -2.02
CA TRP A 61 -8.77 4.73 -0.62
C TRP A 61 -9.94 5.31 0.20
N GLU A 62 -10.29 6.58 -0.03
CA GLU A 62 -11.43 7.24 0.64
C GLU A 62 -12.77 6.59 0.29
N GLU A 63 -12.98 6.22 -0.98
CA GLU A 63 -14.18 5.51 -1.45
C GLU A 63 -14.39 4.15 -0.74
N GLU A 64 -13.31 3.47 -0.37
CA GLU A 64 -13.36 2.22 0.40
C GLU A 64 -13.37 2.44 1.93
N GLY A 65 -13.50 3.70 2.36
CA GLY A 65 -13.68 4.09 3.77
C GLY A 65 -12.39 4.14 4.57
N PHE A 66 -11.27 4.47 3.92
CA PHE A 66 -10.02 4.82 4.59
C PHE A 66 -9.88 6.32 4.74
N GLU A 67 -9.02 6.74 5.67
CA GLU A 67 -8.68 8.13 5.94
C GLU A 67 -7.24 8.36 5.48
N LEU A 68 -7.00 9.44 4.73
CA LEU A 68 -5.66 9.91 4.41
C LEU A 68 -5.40 11.18 5.22
N PRO A 69 -5.05 11.06 6.51
CA PRO A 69 -4.79 12.26 7.31
C PRO A 69 -3.62 13.03 6.69
N ASP A 70 -3.76 14.36 6.70
CA ASP A 70 -2.66 15.24 6.32
C ASP A 70 -1.51 15.11 7.34
N LEU A 71 -0.32 15.54 6.93
CA LEU A 71 0.88 15.49 7.76
C LEU A 71 0.70 16.40 8.97
N SER A 72 0.80 15.83 10.17
CA SER A 72 0.67 16.58 11.42
C SER A 72 1.72 17.70 11.52
N PRO A 73 1.46 18.76 12.31
CA PRO A 73 2.42 19.85 12.48
C PRO A 73 3.82 19.38 12.91
N SER A 74 3.88 18.38 13.79
CA SER A 74 5.15 17.76 14.23
C SER A 74 5.85 17.00 13.10
N LEU A 75 5.12 16.26 12.28
CA LEU A 75 5.68 15.59 11.11
C LEU A 75 6.18 16.60 10.07
N ARG A 76 5.43 17.68 9.81
CA ARG A 76 5.84 18.77 8.92
C ARG A 76 7.10 19.47 9.41
N GLU A 77 7.26 19.68 10.71
CA GLU A 77 8.49 20.27 11.28
C GLU A 77 9.70 19.36 11.08
N ARG A 78 9.56 18.06 11.35
CA ARG A 78 10.63 17.07 11.10
C ARG A 78 10.98 16.98 9.60
N LEU A 79 9.98 17.09 8.72
CA LEU A 79 10.22 17.13 7.28
C LEU A 79 10.96 18.39 6.84
N ARG A 80 10.64 19.55 7.43
CA ARG A 80 11.37 20.80 7.16
C ARG A 80 12.86 20.69 7.48
N GLU A 81 13.22 19.99 8.55
CA GLU A 81 14.62 19.77 8.93
C GLU A 81 15.36 18.81 7.98
N ARG A 82 14.65 17.83 7.42
CA ARG A 82 15.23 16.76 6.59
C ARG A 82 15.18 17.05 5.08
N CYS A 83 14.14 17.73 4.61
CA CYS A 83 13.89 18.11 3.21
C CYS A 83 13.52 19.61 3.11
N PRO A 84 14.46 20.54 3.36
CA PRO A 84 14.13 21.97 3.37
C PRO A 84 13.63 22.52 2.02
N GLY A 85 13.88 21.83 0.90
CA GLY A 85 13.42 22.23 -0.44
C GLY A 85 12.00 21.75 -0.80
N GLU A 86 11.55 20.64 -0.23
CA GLU A 86 10.35 19.93 -0.68
C GLU A 86 9.22 19.89 0.35
N TRP A 87 9.49 20.18 1.63
CA TRP A 87 8.54 19.95 2.73
C TRP A 87 7.21 20.71 2.60
N ASP A 88 7.17 21.89 1.97
CA ASP A 88 6.01 22.79 2.00
C ASP A 88 4.86 22.30 1.13
N TRP A 89 5.17 21.63 0.02
CA TRP A 89 4.18 21.15 -0.95
C TRP A 89 3.87 19.66 -0.81
N VAL A 90 4.56 18.94 0.09
CA VAL A 90 4.30 17.52 0.34
C VAL A 90 3.12 17.35 1.30
N GLY A 91 2.24 16.41 0.97
CA GLY A 91 1.11 15.96 1.80
C GLY A 91 1.02 14.44 1.84
N ASN A 92 -0.19 13.94 2.06
CA ASN A 92 -0.52 12.52 1.92
C ASN A 92 -1.60 12.39 0.84
N PRO A 93 -1.29 11.86 -0.36
CA PRO A 93 -0.11 11.06 -0.71
C PRO A 93 1.21 11.83 -0.88
N VAL A 94 2.33 11.15 -0.61
CA VAL A 94 3.69 11.62 -0.92
C VAL A 94 4.05 11.25 -2.36
N ASP A 95 3.88 12.20 -3.28
CA ASP A 95 4.15 12.03 -4.72
C ASP A 95 5.65 12.15 -5.06
N PHE A 96 6.25 11.05 -5.54
CA PHE A 96 7.68 11.00 -5.84
C PHE A 96 8.08 11.56 -7.20
N SER A 97 7.12 11.91 -8.06
CA SER A 97 7.38 12.53 -9.37
C SER A 97 7.75 14.01 -9.26
N ILE A 98 7.29 14.67 -8.21
CA ILE A 98 7.52 16.10 -7.96
C ILE A 98 8.71 16.36 -7.02
N LEU A 99 9.30 15.31 -6.43
CA LEU A 99 10.53 15.38 -5.64
C LEU A 99 11.73 15.51 -6.59
N GLN A 100 12.05 16.74 -7.02
CA GLN A 100 13.02 17.03 -8.08
C GLN A 100 14.47 16.65 -7.72
N GLU A 101 14.88 16.81 -6.46
CA GLU A 101 16.25 16.52 -6.00
C GLU A 101 16.36 15.27 -5.11
N ARG A 102 15.23 14.59 -4.84
CA ARG A 102 15.08 13.40 -3.97
C ARG A 102 16.12 13.34 -2.83
N PRO A 103 16.20 14.35 -1.95
CA PRO A 103 17.19 14.34 -0.86
C PRO A 103 16.93 13.23 0.16
N VAL A 104 15.70 12.69 0.19
CA VAL A 104 15.26 11.68 1.15
C VAL A 104 14.83 10.41 0.44
N MET A 105 15.43 9.31 0.89
CA MET A 105 15.21 7.99 0.33
C MET A 105 13.78 7.48 0.62
N PRO A 106 13.22 6.60 -0.22
CA PRO A 106 11.89 6.02 -0.01
C PRO A 106 11.70 5.41 1.39
N GLN A 107 12.74 4.79 1.94
CA GLN A 107 12.75 4.25 3.30
C GLN A 107 12.52 5.34 4.35
N GLU A 108 13.21 6.46 4.23
CA GLU A 108 13.19 7.53 5.23
C GLU A 108 11.82 8.21 5.27
N TRP A 109 11.15 8.37 4.12
CA TRP A 109 9.77 8.83 4.08
C TRP A 109 8.82 7.90 4.85
N LEU A 110 8.92 6.60 4.59
CA LEU A 110 8.12 5.59 5.31
C LEU A 110 8.40 5.64 6.82
N GLU A 111 9.67 5.78 7.23
CA GLU A 111 10.07 5.86 8.63
C GLU A 111 9.57 7.14 9.32
N LEU A 112 9.66 8.30 8.65
CA LEU A 112 9.16 9.55 9.18
C LEU A 112 7.64 9.51 9.39
N MET A 113 6.90 9.01 8.39
CA MET A 113 5.46 8.82 8.51
C MET A 113 5.12 7.81 9.61
N GLU A 114 5.86 6.72 9.73
CA GLU A 114 5.62 5.73 10.79
C GLU A 114 5.87 6.25 12.19
N GLU A 115 6.95 6.99 12.39
CA GLU A 115 7.33 7.54 13.67
C GLU A 115 6.41 8.68 14.14
N SER A 116 5.58 9.23 13.25
CA SER A 116 4.53 10.19 13.65
C SER A 116 3.42 9.53 14.49
N GLY A 117 3.15 8.24 14.29
CA GLY A 117 2.01 7.54 14.89
C GLY A 117 0.65 7.89 14.27
N ASP A 118 0.63 8.71 13.21
CA ASP A 118 -0.59 9.21 12.57
C ASP A 118 -1.24 8.19 11.62
N PHE A 119 -0.52 7.12 11.24
CA PHE A 119 -0.94 6.17 10.22
C PHE A 119 -0.96 4.72 10.73
N ASP A 120 -1.91 3.94 10.22
CA ASP A 120 -2.11 2.53 10.54
C ASP A 120 -1.58 1.62 9.42
N PHE A 121 -1.69 2.05 8.16
CA PHE A 121 -1.20 1.34 6.98
C PHE A 121 -0.23 2.19 6.16
N PHE A 122 0.74 1.53 5.53
CA PHE A 122 1.69 2.16 4.61
C PHE A 122 1.52 1.53 3.23
N VAL A 123 1.19 2.35 2.25
CA VAL A 123 0.92 1.95 0.87
C VAL A 123 1.98 2.57 -0.01
N PHE A 124 2.65 1.72 -0.79
CA PHE A 124 3.63 2.20 -1.75
C PHE A 124 3.19 1.88 -3.18
N ASN A 125 2.91 2.93 -3.94
CA ASN A 125 2.52 2.85 -5.34
C ASN A 125 3.79 2.89 -6.21
N LEU A 126 4.08 1.80 -6.94
CA LEU A 126 5.18 1.80 -7.91
C LEU A 126 4.75 2.48 -9.20
N THR A 127 5.61 3.35 -9.71
CA THR A 127 5.40 4.07 -10.97
C THR A 127 6.10 3.36 -12.12
N GLU A 128 5.31 2.92 -13.09
CA GLU A 128 5.71 2.09 -14.22
C GLU A 128 5.89 2.88 -15.53
N ASP A 129 5.31 4.07 -15.62
CA ASP A 129 5.18 4.82 -16.87
C ASP A 129 6.06 6.07 -16.96
N ASP A 130 6.99 6.25 -16.02
CA ASP A 130 7.93 7.37 -16.06
C ASP A 130 8.71 7.41 -17.40
N PRO A 131 8.86 8.59 -18.03
CA PRO A 131 9.58 8.76 -19.29
C PRO A 131 11.11 8.79 -19.08
N LEU A 132 11.63 7.96 -18.17
CA LEU A 132 13.05 7.88 -17.82
C LEU A 132 13.80 6.87 -18.70
N PRO A 133 15.09 7.13 -19.00
CA PRO A 133 16.00 6.14 -19.58
C PRO A 133 16.08 4.87 -18.72
N GLU A 134 16.41 3.73 -19.34
CA GLU A 134 16.39 2.42 -18.68
C GLU A 134 17.27 2.37 -17.43
N GLU A 135 18.52 2.83 -17.52
CA GLU A 135 19.46 2.78 -16.40
C GLU A 135 18.98 3.64 -15.23
N VAL A 136 18.44 4.82 -15.53
CA VAL A 136 17.93 5.77 -14.54
C VAL A 136 16.67 5.20 -13.86
N TRP A 137 15.74 4.65 -14.63
CA TRP A 137 14.54 4.04 -14.08
C TRP A 137 14.88 2.85 -13.18
N ARG A 138 15.78 1.96 -13.65
CA ARG A 138 16.22 0.79 -12.88
C ARG A 138 16.88 1.18 -11.56
N PHE A 139 17.74 2.19 -11.58
CA PHE A 139 18.37 2.73 -10.38
C PHE A 139 17.30 3.17 -9.36
N TRP A 140 16.35 4.00 -9.79
CA TRP A 140 15.32 4.50 -8.88
C TRP A 140 14.37 3.43 -8.37
N MET A 141 14.03 2.44 -9.21
CA MET A 141 13.23 1.31 -8.78
C MET A 141 13.97 0.43 -7.77
N GLU A 142 15.26 0.23 -7.97
CA GLU A 142 16.09 -0.52 -7.03
C GLU A 142 16.13 0.17 -5.66
N GLU A 143 16.30 1.49 -5.63
CA GLU A 143 16.26 2.27 -4.38
C GLU A 143 14.89 2.22 -3.69
N GLN A 144 13.80 2.29 -4.45
CA GLN A 144 12.44 2.14 -3.92
C GLN A 144 12.22 0.74 -3.33
N VAL A 145 12.51 -0.31 -4.09
CA VAL A 145 12.36 -1.69 -3.62
C VAL A 145 13.22 -1.93 -2.39
N ASN A 146 14.49 -1.52 -2.39
CA ASN A 146 15.37 -1.69 -1.24
C ASN A 146 14.86 -0.92 -0.01
N GLY A 147 14.29 0.27 -0.20
CA GLY A 147 13.66 1.02 0.88
C GLY A 147 12.46 0.29 1.48
N LEU A 148 11.58 -0.26 0.65
CA LEU A 148 10.43 -1.06 1.09
C LEU A 148 10.86 -2.30 1.85
N LEU A 149 11.85 -3.02 1.34
CA LEU A 149 12.37 -4.23 1.96
C LEU A 149 13.01 -3.95 3.33
N ARG A 150 13.66 -2.80 3.50
CA ARG A 150 14.19 -2.36 4.79
C ARG A 150 13.05 -1.97 5.74
N PHE A 151 12.09 -1.18 5.28
CA PHE A 151 10.94 -0.79 6.10
C PHE A 151 10.10 -1.98 6.55
N LYS A 152 9.91 -3.00 5.70
CA LYS A 152 9.18 -4.23 6.03
C LYS A 152 9.70 -4.92 7.30
N LYS A 153 10.99 -4.82 7.60
CA LYS A 153 11.62 -5.40 8.79
C LYS A 153 11.13 -4.76 10.10
N ARG A 154 10.54 -3.57 10.05
CA ARG A 154 9.91 -2.90 11.21
C ARG A 154 8.58 -3.55 11.62
N GLY A 155 8.04 -4.47 10.82
CA GLY A 155 6.83 -5.23 11.16
C GLY A 155 5.52 -4.46 11.01
N LYS A 156 5.55 -3.29 10.38
CA LYS A 156 4.39 -2.42 10.18
C LYS A 156 3.51 -2.91 9.02
N PRO A 157 2.21 -2.54 8.97
CA PRO A 157 1.29 -2.94 7.90
C PRO A 157 1.63 -2.26 6.55
N LEU A 158 2.69 -2.71 5.90
CA LEU A 158 3.16 -2.25 4.60
C LEU A 158 2.55 -3.11 3.48
N LEU A 159 2.12 -2.47 2.40
CA LEU A 159 1.80 -3.12 1.12
C LEU A 159 2.34 -2.33 -0.07
N ALA A 160 2.49 -3.03 -1.20
CA ALA A 160 2.90 -2.42 -2.46
C ALA A 160 1.82 -2.60 -3.54
N VAL A 161 1.59 -1.55 -4.32
CA VAL A 161 0.80 -1.62 -5.55
C VAL A 161 1.77 -1.65 -6.72
N VAL A 162 1.81 -2.79 -7.41
CA VAL A 162 2.67 -3.02 -8.58
C VAL A 162 1.76 -3.29 -9.78
N PRO A 163 1.57 -2.32 -10.68
CA PRO A 163 0.73 -2.46 -11.86
C PRO A 163 1.04 -3.71 -12.69
N SER A 164 0.02 -4.29 -13.30
CA SER A 164 0.18 -5.41 -14.24
C SER A 164 0.19 -4.91 -15.68
N ALA A 165 0.95 -5.58 -16.54
CA ALA A 165 1.04 -5.23 -17.95
C ALA A 165 -0.34 -5.22 -18.62
N GLY A 166 -0.59 -4.18 -19.42
CA GLY A 166 -1.66 -4.24 -20.42
C GLY A 166 -1.33 -5.29 -21.49
N LEU A 167 -2.35 -5.78 -22.18
CA LEU A 167 -2.21 -6.83 -23.20
C LEU A 167 -1.63 -6.33 -24.54
N ASP A 168 -1.17 -5.07 -24.63
CA ASP A 168 -0.57 -4.54 -25.86
C ASP A 168 0.79 -5.21 -26.11
N PRO A 169 0.97 -5.95 -27.23
CA PRO A 169 2.24 -6.60 -27.56
C PRO A 169 3.43 -5.63 -27.66
N ARG A 170 3.18 -4.36 -28.00
CA ARG A 170 4.23 -3.30 -28.04
C ARG A 170 4.67 -2.90 -26.65
N GLU A 171 3.77 -2.93 -25.68
CA GLU A 171 4.09 -2.75 -24.27
C GLU A 171 4.83 -3.97 -23.75
N MET A 172 4.34 -5.19 -23.98
CA MET A 172 4.93 -6.46 -23.51
C MET A 172 6.38 -6.69 -23.96
N SER A 173 6.80 -6.12 -25.10
CA SER A 173 8.19 -6.22 -25.59
C SER A 173 9.20 -5.30 -24.89
N LYS A 174 8.76 -4.42 -23.97
CA LYS A 174 9.64 -3.50 -23.26
C LYS A 174 10.32 -4.20 -22.10
N TRP A 175 11.64 -4.01 -21.98
CA TRP A 175 12.50 -4.43 -20.84
C TRP A 175 11.88 -4.13 -19.47
N ARG A 176 11.01 -3.12 -19.41
CA ARG A 176 10.33 -2.63 -18.21
C ARG A 176 9.38 -3.66 -17.59
N TRP A 177 8.63 -4.44 -18.37
CA TRP A 177 7.74 -5.45 -17.78
C TRP A 177 8.50 -6.64 -17.21
N GLY A 178 9.62 -7.01 -17.83
CA GLY A 178 10.56 -7.97 -17.23
C GLY A 178 11.09 -7.47 -15.89
N ALA A 179 11.44 -6.18 -15.81
CA ALA A 179 11.88 -5.55 -14.57
C ALA A 179 10.77 -5.51 -13.50
N ILE A 180 9.54 -5.12 -13.87
CA ILE A 180 8.38 -5.07 -12.96
C ILE A 180 8.03 -6.47 -12.43
N GLY A 181 8.09 -7.49 -13.29
CA GLY A 181 7.89 -8.89 -12.89
C GLY A 181 8.92 -9.33 -11.84
N GLU A 182 10.19 -8.97 -12.04
CA GLU A 182 11.27 -9.25 -11.10
C GLU A 182 11.10 -8.48 -9.77
N ILE A 183 10.70 -7.21 -9.83
CA ILE A 183 10.38 -6.41 -8.65
C ILE A 183 9.24 -7.06 -7.86
N ARG A 184 8.14 -7.45 -8.53
CA ARG A 184 7.02 -8.14 -7.90
C ARG A 184 7.48 -9.43 -7.21
N ARG A 185 8.29 -10.25 -7.89
CA ARG A 185 8.84 -11.48 -7.33
C ARG A 185 9.62 -11.21 -6.04
N ARG A 186 10.54 -10.25 -6.07
CA ARG A 186 11.37 -9.88 -4.90
C ARG A 186 10.55 -9.39 -3.71
N LEU A 187 9.53 -8.55 -3.95
CA LEU A 187 8.65 -8.05 -2.91
C LEU A 187 7.86 -9.19 -2.24
N VAL A 188 7.29 -10.08 -3.06
CA VAL A 188 6.52 -11.25 -2.56
C VAL A 188 7.41 -12.22 -1.78
N GLU A 189 8.62 -12.52 -2.27
CA GLU A 189 9.58 -13.39 -1.57
C GLU A 189 10.01 -12.83 -0.21
N ALA A 190 10.05 -11.51 -0.07
CA ALA A 190 10.33 -10.83 1.19
C ALA A 190 9.09 -10.67 2.10
N GLY A 191 7.93 -11.19 1.68
CA GLY A 191 6.69 -11.13 2.44
C GLY A 191 6.01 -9.75 2.42
N VAL A 192 6.27 -8.92 1.42
CA VAL A 192 5.50 -7.70 1.16
C VAL A 192 4.26 -8.09 0.33
N PRO A 193 3.03 -7.81 0.80
CA PRO A 193 1.84 -8.05 0.01
C PRO A 193 1.83 -7.12 -1.21
N VAL A 194 1.64 -7.70 -2.39
CA VAL A 194 1.60 -6.97 -3.66
C VAL A 194 0.22 -7.09 -4.28
N PHE A 195 -0.38 -5.94 -4.60
CA PHE A 195 -1.65 -5.86 -5.34
C PHE A 195 -1.43 -5.27 -6.73
N PRO A 196 -2.24 -5.67 -7.73
CA PRO A 196 -2.05 -5.22 -9.11
C PRO A 196 -2.65 -3.84 -9.39
N SER A 197 -3.47 -3.29 -8.48
CA SER A 197 -4.04 -1.94 -8.58
C SER A 197 -4.43 -1.40 -7.21
N VAL A 198 -4.64 -0.08 -7.11
CA VAL A 198 -5.04 0.59 -5.86
C VAL A 198 -6.44 0.14 -5.44
N GLU A 199 -7.39 0.03 -6.38
CA GLU A 199 -8.77 -0.40 -6.12
C GLU A 199 -8.80 -1.79 -5.49
N ARG A 200 -7.98 -2.71 -6.00
CA ARG A 200 -7.89 -4.07 -5.47
C ARG A 200 -7.25 -4.09 -4.09
N ALA A 201 -6.20 -3.30 -3.86
CA ALA A 201 -5.62 -3.14 -2.53
C ALA A 201 -6.64 -2.57 -1.52
N ALA A 202 -7.29 -1.45 -1.86
CA ALA A 202 -8.23 -0.75 -0.99
C ALA A 202 -9.43 -1.62 -0.61
N ARG A 203 -10.08 -2.25 -1.59
CA ARG A 203 -11.19 -3.18 -1.35
C ARG A 203 -10.75 -4.38 -0.51
N ALA A 204 -9.55 -4.89 -0.76
CA ALA A 204 -9.05 -6.02 -0.01
C ALA A 204 -8.80 -5.66 1.46
N LEU A 205 -8.16 -4.52 1.70
CA LEU A 205 -7.87 -4.00 3.03
C LEU A 205 -9.14 -3.64 3.79
N ARG A 206 -10.15 -3.06 3.13
CA ARG A 206 -11.43 -2.77 3.76
C ARG A 206 -12.01 -4.01 4.44
N ARG A 207 -12.11 -5.12 3.69
CA ARG A 207 -12.63 -6.39 4.23
C ARG A 207 -11.74 -7.00 5.30
N PHE A 208 -10.42 -6.86 5.16
CA PHE A 208 -9.44 -7.29 6.16
C PHE A 208 -9.62 -6.52 7.48
N VAL A 209 -9.76 -5.20 7.41
CA VAL A 209 -10.00 -4.32 8.57
C VAL A 209 -11.36 -4.62 9.20
N ASP A 210 -12.43 -4.69 8.40
CA ASP A 210 -13.78 -5.05 8.86
C ASP A 210 -13.78 -6.39 9.63
N TYR A 211 -12.94 -7.35 9.20
CA TYR A 211 -12.80 -8.64 9.87
C TYR A 211 -12.15 -8.49 11.26
N TRP A 212 -11.09 -7.70 11.39
CA TRP A 212 -10.40 -7.49 12.67
C TRP A 212 -11.16 -6.56 13.62
N GLU A 213 -11.91 -5.59 13.10
CA GLU A 213 -12.80 -4.70 13.86
C GLU A 213 -13.92 -5.49 14.55
N ARG A 214 -14.51 -6.49 13.87
CA ARG A 214 -15.60 -7.32 14.42
C ARG A 214 -15.15 -8.33 15.47
N ARG A 215 -13.85 -8.57 15.62
CA ARG A 215 -13.32 -9.51 16.60
C ARG A 215 -12.96 -8.79 17.90
N PRO A 216 -13.20 -9.40 19.07
CA PRO A 216 -12.67 -8.87 20.33
C PRO A 216 -11.17 -8.65 20.23
N ALA A 217 -10.63 -7.61 20.85
CA ALA A 217 -9.17 -7.53 21.07
C ALA A 217 -8.72 -8.83 21.73
N ALA A 218 -7.65 -9.44 21.22
CA ALA A 218 -6.99 -10.50 21.98
C ALA A 218 -6.67 -9.90 23.36
N PRO A 219 -6.96 -10.59 24.47
CA PRO A 219 -6.48 -10.15 25.76
C PRO A 219 -4.97 -9.98 25.65
N SER A 220 -4.47 -8.80 26.02
CA SER A 220 -3.04 -8.55 26.18
C SER A 220 -2.43 -9.72 26.95
N PRO A 221 -1.29 -10.31 26.52
CA PRO A 221 -0.67 -11.38 27.28
C PRO A 221 -0.42 -10.85 28.69
N SER A 222 -1.11 -11.42 29.67
CA SER A 222 -0.90 -11.13 31.08
C SER A 222 0.54 -11.53 31.39
N CYS A 223 1.43 -10.56 31.60
CA CYS A 223 2.72 -10.80 32.23
C CYS A 223 2.46 -11.54 33.55
N SER A 224 2.89 -12.80 33.61
CA SER A 224 3.10 -13.56 34.84
C SER A 224 4.60 -13.64 35.08
#